data_AF-I4HJG2-F1
#
_entry.id   AF-I4HJG2-F1
#
_cell.length_a   1.000
_cell.length_b   1.000
_cell.length_c   1.000
_cell.angle_alpha   90.00
_cell.angle_beta   90.00
_cell.angle_gamma   90.00
#
_symmetry.space_group_name_H-M   'P 1'
#
loop_
_entity.id
_entity.type
_entity.pdbx_description
1 polymer ?
#
loop_
_entity_poly.entity_id
_entity_poly.type
_entity_poly.pdbx_seq_one_letter_code
_entity_poly.pdbx_strand_id
1 'polypeptide(L)'
;MEANPITNNGSVVFSNTNGVFQSQVTVGALPDMLTFTPDGNRVLVANEGEARGAINPDGSISIIDLSTGVLNATVNTATFTSFNGQENTLRNQGVRIFPSQTVSQDVEPEYITVSDNGTTAWVSLQENNIVPILLWE
;
A
#
# COMPACT_ATOMS: atom_id res chain seq x y z
N MET A 1 -8.06 8.74 -1.76
CA MET A 1 -8.07 10.18 -1.44
C MET A 1 -6.80 10.49 -0.68
N GLU A 2 -5.87 11.20 -1.31
CA GLU A 2 -4.70 11.75 -0.64
C GLU A 2 -5.10 12.75 0.45
N ALA A 3 -4.25 12.89 1.46
CA ALA A 3 -4.42 13.89 2.51
C ALA A 3 -3.80 15.24 2.10
N ASN A 4 -4.08 16.30 2.86
CA ASN A 4 -3.34 17.54 2.78
C ASN A 4 -2.79 17.90 4.18
N PRO A 5 -1.46 17.84 4.41
CA PRO A 5 -0.40 17.47 3.45
C PRO A 5 -0.45 15.99 3.04
N ILE A 6 0.05 15.66 1.85
CA ILE A 6 -0.01 14.30 1.27
C ILE A 6 0.81 13.26 2.04
N THR A 7 1.76 13.71 2.87
CA THR A 7 2.56 12.87 3.76
C THR A 7 1.77 12.33 4.95
N ASN A 8 0.55 12.83 5.18
CA ASN A 8 -0.35 12.26 6.17
C ASN A 8 -1.08 11.05 5.56
N ASN A 9 -1.55 10.17 6.45
CA ASN A 9 -2.42 9.06 6.08
C ASN A 9 -3.63 9.51 5.25
N GLY A 10 -3.81 8.88 4.11
CA GLY A 10 -4.94 9.12 3.22
C GLY A 10 -6.19 8.35 3.62
N SER A 11 -7.13 8.24 2.69
CA SER A 11 -8.35 7.48 2.90
C SER A 11 -8.87 6.80 1.64
N VAL A 12 -9.60 5.71 1.83
CA VAL A 12 -10.50 5.12 0.82
C VAL A 12 -11.93 5.44 1.21
N VAL A 13 -12.71 5.90 0.23
CA VAL A 13 -14.10 6.29 0.38
C VAL A 13 -14.97 5.32 -0.41
N PHE A 14 -15.96 4.73 0.26
CA PHE A 14 -16.96 3.87 -0.37
C PHE A 14 -18.22 4.68 -0.63
N SER A 15 -18.70 4.63 -1.87
CA SER A 15 -19.96 5.23 -2.30
C SER A 15 -20.81 4.19 -3.03
N ASN A 16 -22.12 4.31 -2.98
CA ASN A 16 -22.99 3.47 -3.80
C ASN A 16 -23.00 3.92 -5.27
N THR A 17 -23.72 3.19 -6.13
CA THR A 17 -23.79 3.47 -7.58
C THR A 17 -24.42 4.82 -7.94
N ASN A 18 -25.12 5.46 -6.99
CA ASN A 18 -25.66 6.80 -7.14
C ASN A 18 -24.69 7.88 -6.65
N GLY A 19 -23.45 7.51 -6.26
CA GLY A 19 -22.45 8.41 -5.72
C GLY A 19 -22.69 8.81 -4.25
N VAL A 20 -23.64 8.18 -3.57
CA VAL A 20 -23.93 8.50 -2.16
C VAL A 20 -22.90 7.82 -1.27
N PHE A 21 -22.18 8.62 -0.49
CA PHE A 21 -21.24 8.19 0.54
C PHE A 21 -21.83 7.09 1.43
N GLN A 22 -21.04 6.05 1.70
CA GLN A 22 -21.39 4.94 2.59
C GLN A 22 -20.47 4.92 3.82
N SER A 23 -19.17 4.89 3.58
CA SER A 23 -18.16 4.82 4.64
C SER A 23 -16.81 5.32 4.14
N GLN A 24 -15.89 5.54 5.07
CA GLN A 24 -14.51 5.92 4.80
C GLN A 24 -13.60 5.21 5.79
N VAL A 25 -12.46 4.75 5.29
CA VAL A 25 -11.40 4.16 6.12
C VAL A 25 -10.08 4.88 5.88
N THR A 26 -9.26 4.96 6.92
CA THR A 26 -7.91 5.52 6.85
C THR A 26 -6.95 4.47 6.27
N VAL A 27 -6.08 4.90 5.35
CA VAL A 27 -5.01 4.08 4.75
C VAL A 27 -3.66 4.78 4.92
N GLY A 28 -2.58 4.24 4.33
CA GLY A 28 -1.25 4.85 4.40
C GLY A 28 -1.15 6.21 3.70
N ALA A 29 0.04 6.82 3.78
CA ALA A 29 0.33 8.10 3.14
C ALA A 29 0.42 7.96 1.62
N LEU A 30 -0.06 8.98 0.90
CA LEU A 30 -0.10 9.02 -0.56
C LEU A 30 -0.64 7.72 -1.21
N PRO A 31 -1.92 7.35 -0.98
CA PRO A 31 -2.52 6.22 -1.66
C PRO A 31 -2.68 6.52 -3.14
N ASP A 32 -1.97 5.79 -3.98
CA ASP A 32 -1.92 6.03 -5.43
C ASP A 32 -2.87 5.09 -6.19
N MET A 33 -2.81 3.80 -5.85
CA MET A 33 -3.61 2.78 -6.50
C MET A 33 -4.41 1.92 -5.53
N LEU A 34 -5.58 1.46 -5.97
CA LEU A 34 -6.32 0.39 -5.31
C LEU A 34 -6.88 -0.64 -6.29
N THR A 35 -7.05 -1.88 -5.82
CA THR A 35 -7.68 -2.97 -6.57
C THR A 35 -8.48 -3.89 -5.65
N PHE A 36 -9.53 -4.51 -6.19
CA PHE A 36 -10.32 -5.51 -5.46
C PHE A 36 -9.73 -6.91 -5.63
N THR A 37 -9.88 -7.76 -4.62
CA THR A 37 -9.74 -9.21 -4.83
C THR A 37 -10.86 -9.73 -5.73
N PRO A 38 -10.65 -10.84 -6.48
CA PRO A 38 -11.66 -11.37 -7.40
C PRO A 38 -13.01 -11.71 -6.76
N ASP A 39 -13.02 -12.06 -5.47
CA ASP A 39 -14.23 -12.35 -4.69
C ASP A 39 -14.92 -11.09 -4.15
N GLY A 40 -14.32 -9.91 -4.31
CA GLY A 40 -14.83 -8.62 -3.82
C GLY A 40 -14.72 -8.42 -2.31
N ASN A 41 -14.13 -9.37 -1.57
CA ASN A 41 -14.06 -9.30 -0.11
C ASN A 41 -12.93 -8.42 0.41
N ARG A 42 -11.96 -8.03 -0.41
CA ARG A 42 -10.87 -7.14 0.02
C ARG A 42 -10.59 -6.07 -1.03
N VAL A 43 -10.12 -4.92 -0.56
CA VAL A 43 -9.47 -3.89 -1.37
C VAL A 43 -8.02 -3.76 -0.92
N LEU A 44 -7.08 -3.87 -1.85
CA LEU A 44 -5.67 -3.61 -1.61
C LEU A 44 -5.36 -2.20 -2.10
N VAL A 45 -4.60 -1.45 -1.31
CA VAL A 45 -4.22 -0.07 -1.62
C VAL A 45 -2.71 0.06 -1.54
N ALA A 46 -2.08 0.50 -2.62
CA ALA A 46 -0.67 0.87 -2.65
C ALA A 46 -0.53 2.28 -2.07
N ASN A 47 0.19 2.39 -0.95
CA ASN A 47 0.48 3.67 -0.32
C ASN A 47 1.96 3.98 -0.59
N GLU A 48 2.23 4.91 -1.49
CA GLU A 48 3.60 5.23 -1.92
C GLU A 48 4.45 5.68 -0.73
N GLY A 49 3.92 6.59 0.10
CA GLY A 49 4.70 7.19 1.18
C GLY A 49 5.80 8.14 0.70
N GLU A 50 5.71 8.67 -0.53
CA GLU A 50 6.73 9.53 -1.13
C GLU A 50 7.08 10.75 -0.26
N ALA A 51 8.37 11.06 -0.16
CA ALA A 51 8.87 12.15 0.66
C ALA A 51 8.38 13.54 0.19
N ARG A 52 8.09 14.43 1.14
CA ARG A 52 7.91 15.87 0.90
C ARG A 52 8.78 16.67 1.85
N GLY A 53 9.86 17.24 1.31
CA GLY A 53 10.82 18.03 2.09
C GLY A 53 11.53 17.16 3.13
N ALA A 54 11.30 17.46 4.41
CA ALA A 54 11.92 16.73 5.52
C ALA A 54 11.08 15.55 6.06
N ILE A 55 9.86 15.35 5.54
CA ILE A 55 8.97 14.29 5.98
C ILE A 55 9.03 13.17 4.93
N ASN A 56 9.47 11.98 5.34
CA ASN A 56 9.50 10.77 4.53
C ASN A 56 8.74 9.63 5.24
N PRO A 57 7.43 9.48 4.98
CA PRO A 57 6.63 8.36 5.49
C PRO A 57 7.15 7.01 5.02
N ASP A 58 6.73 5.94 5.69
CA ASP A 58 6.96 4.59 5.18
C ASP A 58 5.95 4.25 4.07
N GLY A 59 6.43 3.67 2.97
CA GLY A 59 5.58 2.98 2.00
C GLY A 59 4.91 1.76 2.63
N SER A 60 3.71 1.43 2.16
CA SER A 60 2.93 0.31 2.73
C SER A 60 1.81 -0.17 1.82
N ILE A 61 1.22 -1.32 2.14
CA ILE A 61 -0.02 -1.80 1.52
C ILE A 61 -1.13 -1.84 2.55
N SER A 62 -2.22 -1.10 2.33
CA SER A 62 -3.43 -1.26 3.13
C SER A 62 -4.32 -2.34 2.54
N ILE A 63 -4.80 -3.24 3.40
CA ILE A 63 -5.67 -4.36 3.09
C ILE A 63 -6.99 -4.10 3.82
N ILE A 64 -7.98 -3.69 3.05
CA ILE A 64 -9.31 -3.36 3.57
C ILE A 64 -10.18 -4.61 3.45
N ASP A 65 -10.65 -5.14 4.58
CA ASP A 65 -11.58 -6.26 4.62
C ASP A 65 -13.03 -5.75 4.49
N LEU A 66 -13.75 -6.29 3.50
CA LEU A 66 -15.14 -5.99 3.16
C LEU A 66 -16.06 -7.20 3.35
N SER A 67 -15.58 -8.31 3.90
CA SER A 67 -16.34 -9.56 4.09
C SER A 67 -17.62 -9.39 4.92
N THR A 68 -17.68 -8.35 5.77
CA THR A 68 -18.85 -7.99 6.58
C THR A 68 -19.57 -6.73 6.07
N GLY A 69 -19.28 -6.33 4.83
CA GLY A 69 -19.85 -5.18 4.14
C GLY A 69 -19.09 -3.88 4.39
N VAL A 70 -19.24 -2.92 3.45
CA VAL A 70 -18.50 -1.65 3.43
C VAL A 70 -18.69 -0.78 4.68
N LEU A 71 -19.82 -0.92 5.39
CA LEU A 71 -20.10 -0.17 6.62
C LEU A 71 -19.30 -0.68 7.83
N ASN A 72 -18.81 -1.91 7.76
CA ASN A 72 -18.01 -2.56 8.81
C ASN A 72 -16.58 -2.82 8.34
N ALA A 73 -16.13 -2.09 7.32
CA ALA A 73 -14.81 -2.29 6.74
C ALA A 73 -13.72 -2.12 7.80
N THR A 74 -12.75 -3.04 7.82
CA THR A 74 -11.57 -2.96 8.69
C THR A 74 -10.31 -2.86 7.85
N VAL A 75 -9.24 -2.29 8.40
CA VAL A 75 -7.98 -2.09 7.67
C VAL A 75 -6.85 -2.76 8.41
N ASN A 76 -6.13 -3.64 7.71
CA ASN A 76 -4.81 -4.12 8.11
C ASN A 76 -3.76 -3.47 7.20
N THR A 77 -2.57 -3.21 7.72
CA THR A 77 -1.48 -2.60 6.92
C THR A 77 -0.28 -3.52 6.90
N ALA A 78 0.11 -3.97 5.72
CA ALA A 78 1.38 -4.64 5.49
C ALA A 78 2.48 -3.58 5.35
N THR A 79 3.54 -3.71 6.14
CA THR A 79 4.68 -2.78 6.18
C THR A 79 5.94 -3.44 5.66
N PHE A 80 6.91 -2.62 5.23
CA PHE A 80 8.25 -3.08 4.83
C PHE A 80 9.29 -2.93 5.95
N THR A 81 8.86 -2.55 7.16
CA THR A 81 9.75 -2.26 8.30
C THR A 81 10.58 -3.45 8.75
N SER A 82 10.13 -4.69 8.46
CA SER A 82 10.91 -5.91 8.74
C SER A 82 12.19 -6.03 7.89
N PHE A 83 12.27 -5.28 6.78
CA PHE A 83 13.45 -5.20 5.93
C PHE A 83 14.41 -4.06 6.32
N ASN A 84 14.01 -3.17 7.24
CA ASN A 84 14.89 -2.11 7.71
C ASN A 84 16.15 -2.69 8.37
N GLY A 85 17.31 -2.11 8.07
CA GLY A 85 18.63 -2.65 8.44
C GLY A 85 19.20 -3.67 7.45
N GLN A 86 18.44 -4.09 6.43
CA GLN A 86 18.89 -4.99 5.37
C GLN A 86 19.27 -4.25 4.09
N GLU A 87 19.41 -2.93 4.11
CA GLU A 87 19.60 -2.11 2.91
C GLU A 87 20.85 -2.52 2.13
N ASN A 88 21.95 -2.82 2.83
CA ASN A 88 23.18 -3.30 2.20
C ASN A 88 22.99 -4.69 1.55
N THR A 89 22.28 -5.59 2.21
CA THR A 89 21.98 -6.93 1.70
C THR A 89 21.13 -6.85 0.44
N LEU A 90 20.06 -6.06 0.47
CA LEU A 90 19.15 -5.87 -0.66
C LEU A 90 19.84 -5.15 -1.82
N ARG A 91 20.67 -4.12 -1.56
CA ARG A 91 21.49 -3.50 -2.61
C ARG A 91 22.43 -4.48 -3.28
N ASN A 92 23.05 -5.40 -2.53
CA ASN A 92 23.89 -6.46 -3.10
C ASN A 92 23.10 -7.47 -3.95
N GLN A 93 21.79 -7.57 -3.75
CA GLN A 93 20.87 -8.40 -4.55
C GLN A 93 20.29 -7.64 -5.76
N GLY A 94 20.70 -6.38 -5.98
CA GLY A 94 20.24 -5.56 -7.11
C GLY A 94 18.97 -4.75 -6.84
N VAL A 95 18.48 -4.74 -5.59
CA VAL A 95 17.40 -3.83 -5.19
C VAL A 95 17.98 -2.42 -5.09
N ARG A 96 17.39 -1.47 -5.80
CA ARG A 96 17.82 -0.08 -5.68
C ARG A 96 17.24 0.51 -4.41
N ILE A 97 18.11 0.95 -3.50
CA ILE A 97 17.74 1.66 -2.28
C ILE A 97 18.66 2.88 -2.13
N PHE A 98 18.13 4.10 -1.99
CA PHE A 98 18.97 5.28 -1.85
C PHE A 98 19.81 5.27 -0.56
N PRO A 99 21.00 5.91 -0.56
CA PRO A 99 21.78 6.09 0.66
C PRO A 99 21.00 6.83 1.74
N SER A 100 21.20 6.44 3.00
CA SER A 100 20.60 7.07 4.19
C SER A 100 19.07 6.97 4.32
N GLN A 101 18.39 6.21 3.46
CA GLN A 101 17.00 5.80 3.64
C GLN A 101 16.94 4.39 4.26
N THR A 102 15.91 4.11 5.06
CA THR A 102 15.55 2.72 5.38
C THR A 102 14.83 2.09 4.19
N VAL A 103 14.73 0.76 4.16
CA VAL A 103 13.91 0.09 3.13
C VAL A 103 12.49 0.63 3.13
N SER A 104 11.84 0.70 4.30
CA SER A 104 10.44 1.15 4.40
C SER A 104 10.19 2.57 3.90
N GLN A 105 11.20 3.44 3.99
CA GLN A 105 11.12 4.84 3.55
C GLN A 105 11.49 5.04 2.08
N ASP A 106 12.17 4.07 1.46
CA ASP A 106 12.63 4.16 0.07
C ASP A 106 11.72 3.38 -0.89
N VAL A 107 11.01 2.39 -0.37
CA VAL A 107 10.05 1.63 -1.17
C VAL A 107 8.76 2.41 -1.32
N GLU A 108 8.35 2.59 -2.56
CA GLU A 108 7.14 3.32 -2.91
C GLU A 108 6.22 2.38 -3.72
N PRO A 109 5.28 1.69 -3.08
CA PRO A 109 4.30 0.86 -3.78
C PRO A 109 3.41 1.67 -4.74
N GLU A 110 3.30 1.24 -6.00
CA GLU A 110 2.55 1.98 -7.03
C GLU A 110 1.47 1.10 -7.69
N TYR A 111 1.84 -0.07 -8.22
CA TYR A 111 0.91 -1.00 -8.88
C TYR A 111 0.79 -2.32 -8.12
N ILE A 112 -0.36 -3.00 -8.26
CA ILE A 112 -0.80 -4.21 -7.58
C ILE A 112 -1.63 -5.01 -8.58
N THR A 113 -1.27 -6.26 -8.80
CA THR A 113 -2.15 -7.23 -9.46
C THR A 113 -2.40 -8.40 -8.52
N VAL A 114 -3.56 -9.02 -8.63
CA VAL A 114 -4.02 -10.09 -7.73
C VAL A 114 -4.24 -11.36 -8.57
N SER A 115 -3.84 -12.51 -8.03
CA SER A 115 -4.06 -13.80 -8.68
C SER A 115 -5.55 -14.13 -8.80
N ASP A 116 -5.91 -14.95 -9.78
CA ASP A 116 -7.31 -15.34 -10.02
C ASP A 116 -7.99 -16.01 -8.82
N ASN A 117 -7.22 -16.71 -7.98
CA ASN A 117 -7.72 -17.34 -6.76
C ASN A 117 -7.75 -16.38 -5.56
N GLY A 118 -7.31 -15.14 -5.72
CA GLY A 118 -7.38 -14.09 -4.70
C GLY A 118 -6.48 -14.30 -3.48
N THR A 119 -5.43 -15.12 -3.57
CA THR A 119 -4.52 -15.43 -2.44
C THR A 119 -3.16 -14.74 -2.52
N THR A 120 -2.82 -14.20 -3.69
CA THR A 120 -1.50 -13.61 -3.96
C THR A 120 -1.68 -12.26 -4.62
N ALA A 121 -0.95 -11.25 -4.15
CA ALA A 121 -0.75 -10.02 -4.89
C ALA A 121 0.72 -9.79 -5.23
N TRP A 122 0.96 -9.21 -6.39
CA TRP A 122 2.27 -8.70 -6.81
C TRP A 122 2.20 -7.19 -6.82
N VAL A 123 3.17 -6.56 -6.17
CA VAL A 123 3.25 -5.10 -6.04
C VAL A 123 4.46 -4.61 -6.83
N SER A 124 4.37 -3.53 -7.61
CA SER A 124 5.56 -2.83 -8.09
C SER A 124 6.01 -1.82 -7.03
N LEU A 125 7.30 -1.81 -6.73
CA LEU A 125 7.90 -0.72 -5.97
C LEU A 125 8.61 0.19 -6.96
N GLN A 126 8.07 1.40 -7.15
CA GLN A 126 8.67 2.34 -8.08
C GLN A 126 10.09 2.65 -7.63
N GLU A 127 10.98 2.83 -8.61
CA GLU A 127 12.40 3.07 -8.43
C GLU A 127 13.26 1.93 -7.84
N ASN A 128 12.72 0.91 -7.15
CA ASN A 128 13.52 -0.11 -6.46
C ASN A 128 13.92 -1.32 -7.32
N ASN A 129 13.42 -1.44 -8.56
CA ASN A 129 13.67 -2.55 -9.50
C ASN A 129 13.24 -3.93 -8.93
N ILE A 130 12.17 -3.97 -8.13
CA ILE A 130 11.65 -5.20 -7.53
C ILE A 130 10.13 -5.27 -7.55
N VAL A 131 9.61 -6.50 -7.48
CA VAL A 131 8.18 -6.82 -7.36
C VAL A 131 7.96 -7.70 -6.11
N PRO A 132 7.57 -7.14 -4.96
CA PRO A 132 7.20 -7.91 -3.79
C PRO A 132 5.98 -8.79 -4.02
N ILE A 133 5.96 -9.94 -3.34
CA ILE A 133 4.81 -10.84 -3.30
C ILE A 133 4.16 -10.68 -1.92
N LEU A 134 2.89 -10.29 -1.91
CA LEU A 134 2.05 -10.25 -0.73
C LEU A 134 1.15 -11.48 -0.70
N LEU A 135 1.20 -12.21 0.42
CA LEU A 135 0.40 -13.40 0.67
C LEU A 135 -0.52 -13.15 1.86
N TRP A 136 -1.71 -13.74 1.82
CA TRP A 136 -2.63 -13.78 2.97
C TRP A 136 -3.37 -15.11 3.00
N GLU A 137 -3.82 -15.47 4.20
CA GLU A 137 -4.81 -16.53 4.41
C GLU A 137 -6.24 -15.97 4.30
#